data_AF-A0A806T2H8-F1
#
_entry.id   AF-A0A806T2H8-F1
#
_cell.length_a   1.000
_cell.length_b   1.000
_cell.length_c   1.000
_cell.angle_alpha   90.00
_cell.angle_beta   90.00
_cell.angle_gamma   90.00
#
_symmetry.space_group_name_H-M   'P 1'
#
loop_
_entity.id
_entity.type
_entity.pdbx_description
1 polymer ?
#
loop_
_entity_poly.entity_id
_entity_poly.type
_entity_poly.pdbx_seq_one_letter_code
_entity_poly.pdbx_strand_id
1 'polypeptide(L)'
;MIEDWHAFLLPYQQAVNELKVKLRGMRKQYQESAQHSPIEFVTGRVKPVDSIKEKMVRRHVSEDRLEQDMQDIAGLRIMCQFVEDIYAVVDLLRERGDIAILEERDYVTNVKPSGYRSYHIVIEYPVQLITGEKKILAEIQVRTLAMNFWATVEHSLNYKYQGDFPTKLADRLQRAAAAAFKLDQEMSEIREEIQEAQNLFSYGKSSGWERASGRDQEEQNDNHQA
;
A
#
# COMPACT_ATOMS: atom_id res chain seq x y z
N MET A 1 -1.79 -25.44 -20.94
CA MET A 1 -2.31 -24.07 -21.05
C MET A 1 -3.17 -23.84 -19.83
N ILE A 2 -3.09 -22.70 -19.12
CA ILE A 2 -4.06 -22.40 -18.06
C ILE A 2 -5.44 -22.23 -18.72
N GLU A 3 -6.28 -23.25 -18.60
CA GLU A 3 -7.62 -23.29 -19.20
C GLU A 3 -8.61 -22.43 -18.41
N ASP A 4 -8.49 -22.44 -17.08
CA ASP A 4 -9.33 -21.67 -16.17
C ASP A 4 -8.51 -20.67 -15.35
N TRP A 5 -8.44 -19.44 -15.85
CA TRP A 5 -7.80 -18.32 -15.15
C TRP A 5 -8.53 -17.91 -13.88
N HIS A 6 -9.84 -18.16 -13.78
CA HIS A 6 -10.59 -17.82 -12.59
C HIS A 6 -10.19 -18.73 -11.43
N ALA A 7 -10.16 -20.05 -11.66
CA ALA A 7 -9.68 -21.02 -10.69
C ALA A 7 -8.21 -20.78 -10.30
N PHE A 8 -7.34 -20.49 -11.28
CA PHE A 8 -5.93 -20.19 -11.04
C PHE A 8 -5.72 -18.95 -10.14
N LEU A 9 -6.51 -17.89 -10.36
CA LEU A 9 -6.36 -16.62 -9.63
C LEU A 9 -7.08 -16.57 -8.29
N LEU A 10 -7.95 -17.55 -7.99
CA LEU A 10 -8.73 -17.59 -6.75
C LEU A 10 -7.87 -17.50 -5.48
N PRO A 11 -6.74 -18.24 -5.34
CA PRO A 11 -5.89 -18.14 -4.15
C PRO A 11 -5.27 -16.75 -3.99
N TYR A 12 -4.90 -16.10 -5.10
CA TYR A 12 -4.34 -14.74 -5.09
C TYR A 12 -5.40 -13.70 -4.70
N GLN A 13 -6.65 -13.88 -5.13
CA GLN A 13 -7.75 -12.99 -4.76
C GLN A 13 -8.06 -13.08 -3.26
N GLN A 14 -8.02 -14.30 -2.72
CA GLN A 14 -8.16 -14.52 -1.28
C GLN A 14 -6.99 -13.89 -0.51
N ALA A 15 -5.74 -14.15 -0.91
CA ALA A 15 -4.55 -13.56 -0.28
C ALA A 15 -4.60 -12.03 -0.22
N VAL A 16 -4.96 -11.37 -1.33
CA VAL A 16 -5.09 -9.90 -1.39
C VAL A 16 -6.13 -9.40 -0.38
N ASN A 17 -7.27 -10.09 -0.24
CA ASN A 17 -8.32 -9.68 0.69
C ASN A 17 -7.87 -9.85 2.15
N GLU A 18 -7.26 -10.99 2.49
CA GLU A 18 -6.74 -11.26 3.83
C GLU A 18 -5.66 -10.26 4.23
N LEU A 19 -4.66 -10.06 3.38
CA LEU A 19 -3.56 -9.12 3.62
C LEU A 19 -4.08 -7.68 3.74
N LYS A 20 -5.07 -7.27 2.93
CA LYS A 20 -5.71 -5.95 3.08
C LYS A 20 -6.32 -5.77 4.47
N VAL A 21 -7.03 -6.77 4.98
CA VAL A 21 -7.64 -6.69 6.33
C VAL A 21 -6.56 -6.59 7.40
N LYS A 22 -5.55 -7.47 7.33
CA LYS A 22 -4.43 -7.52 8.29
C LYS A 22 -3.66 -6.20 8.36
N LEU A 23 -3.25 -5.66 7.20
CA LEU A 23 -2.47 -4.43 7.12
C LEU A 23 -3.30 -3.18 7.50
N ARG A 24 -4.60 -3.15 7.20
CA ARG A 24 -5.50 -2.10 7.72
C ARG A 24 -5.69 -2.20 9.22
N GLY A 25 -5.67 -3.42 9.77
CA GLY A 25 -5.70 -3.67 11.21
C GLY A 25 -4.54 -3.00 11.93
N MET A 26 -3.34 -2.99 11.35
CA MET A 26 -2.18 -2.28 11.92
C MET A 26 -2.46 -0.78 12.08
N ARG A 27 -2.97 -0.11 11.04
CA ARG A 27 -3.40 1.31 11.13
C ARG A 27 -4.39 1.54 12.28
N LYS A 28 -5.39 0.65 12.40
CA LYS A 28 -6.43 0.75 13.43
C LYS A 28 -5.83 0.65 14.85
N GLN A 29 -4.87 -0.26 15.06
CA GLN A 29 -4.20 -0.43 16.35
C GLN A 29 -3.43 0.83 16.76
N TYR A 30 -2.71 1.47 15.84
CA TYR A 30 -2.05 2.76 16.10
C TYR A 30 -3.05 3.84 16.51
N GLN A 31 -4.16 3.96 15.78
CA GLN A 31 -5.22 4.92 16.07
C GLN A 31 -5.87 4.70 17.44
N GLU A 32 -6.13 3.45 17.82
CA GLU A 32 -6.67 3.09 19.14
C GLU A 32 -5.69 3.39 20.28
N SER A 33 -4.38 3.30 20.01
CA SER A 33 -3.33 3.68 20.97
C SER A 33 -3.03 5.19 21.03
N ALA A 34 -3.79 6.03 20.30
CA ALA A 34 -3.54 7.47 20.15
C ALA A 34 -2.11 7.80 19.67
N GLN A 35 -1.54 6.94 18.83
CA GLN A 35 -0.22 7.11 18.23
C GLN A 35 -0.34 7.45 16.74
N HIS A 36 0.69 8.12 16.20
CA HIS A 36 0.84 8.29 14.76
C HIS A 36 0.91 6.92 14.07
N SER A 37 0.06 6.72 13.07
CA SER A 37 0.11 5.51 12.25
C SER A 37 1.03 5.73 11.06
N PRO A 38 2.06 4.89 10.85
CA PRO A 38 2.91 4.98 9.66
C PRO A 38 2.14 4.58 8.39
N ILE A 39 0.96 3.95 8.52
CA ILE A 39 0.07 3.58 7.42
C ILE A 39 -1.07 4.58 7.31
N GLU A 40 -1.19 5.24 6.16
CA GLU A 40 -2.32 6.10 5.81
C GLU A 40 -3.42 5.32 5.12
N PHE A 41 -3.14 4.44 4.14
CA PHE A 41 -4.15 3.47 3.70
C PHE A 41 -3.53 2.29 2.94
N VAL A 42 -4.32 1.22 2.79
CA VAL A 42 -3.93 0.01 2.07
C VAL A 42 -4.87 -0.26 0.91
N THR A 43 -4.28 -0.47 -0.26
CA THR A 43 -4.97 -0.97 -1.45
C THR A 43 -4.36 -2.30 -1.88
N GLY A 44 -5.08 -3.05 -2.69
CA GLY A 44 -4.55 -4.30 -3.24
C GLY A 44 -5.45 -4.81 -4.34
N ARG A 45 -4.85 -5.55 -5.27
CA ARG A 45 -5.52 -6.15 -6.43
C ARG A 45 -4.79 -7.40 -6.88
N VAL A 46 -5.52 -8.28 -7.56
CA VAL A 46 -4.92 -9.30 -8.41
C VAL A 46 -4.63 -8.68 -9.78
N LYS A 47 -3.49 -9.03 -10.37
CA LYS A 47 -3.12 -8.56 -11.70
C LYS A 47 -4.11 -9.08 -12.76
N PRO A 48 -4.56 -8.25 -13.71
CA PRO A 48 -5.39 -8.70 -14.82
C PRO A 48 -4.69 -9.76 -15.67
N VAL A 49 -5.44 -10.72 -16.21
CA VAL A 49 -4.92 -11.82 -17.04
C VAL A 49 -4.09 -11.30 -18.21
N ASP A 50 -4.55 -10.26 -18.91
CA ASP A 50 -3.83 -9.69 -20.05
C ASP A 50 -2.46 -9.13 -19.63
N SER A 51 -2.39 -8.46 -18.47
CA SER A 51 -1.12 -7.98 -17.91
C SER A 51 -0.22 -9.11 -17.42
N ILE A 52 -0.77 -10.25 -16.99
CA ILE A 52 0.01 -11.45 -16.66
C ILE A 52 0.63 -12.01 -17.93
N LYS A 53 -0.17 -12.24 -18.98
CA LYS A 53 0.29 -12.75 -20.28
C LYS A 53 1.34 -11.84 -20.92
N GLU A 54 1.10 -10.52 -20.93
CA GLU A 54 2.08 -9.54 -21.41
C GLU A 54 3.41 -9.67 -20.66
N LYS A 55 3.35 -9.76 -19.32
CA LYS A 55 4.55 -9.86 -18.49
C LYS A 55 5.27 -11.20 -18.66
N MET A 56 4.54 -12.28 -18.90
CA MET A 56 5.12 -13.59 -19.23
C MET A 56 5.94 -13.51 -20.51
N VAL A 57 5.39 -12.94 -21.59
CA VAL A 57 6.12 -12.74 -22.85
C VAL A 57 7.35 -11.88 -22.63
N ARG A 58 7.20 -10.72 -21.97
CA ARG A 58 8.30 -9.77 -21.73
C ARG A 58 9.43 -10.36 -20.88
N ARG A 59 9.12 -11.24 -19.91
CA ARG A 59 10.09 -11.84 -18.99
C ARG A 59 10.49 -13.28 -19.35
N HIS A 60 9.99 -13.80 -20.47
CA HIS A 60 10.20 -15.19 -20.89
C HIS A 60 9.82 -16.21 -19.79
N VAL A 61 8.71 -15.93 -19.07
CA VAL A 61 8.19 -16.83 -18.02
C VAL A 61 7.22 -17.81 -18.66
N SER A 62 7.49 -19.10 -18.50
CA SER A 62 6.62 -20.17 -18.96
C SER A 62 5.42 -20.37 -18.01
N GLU A 63 4.31 -20.89 -18.54
CA GLU A 63 3.07 -21.07 -17.76
C GLU A 63 3.24 -22.01 -16.56
N ASP A 64 4.02 -23.08 -16.72
CA ASP A 64 4.32 -24.07 -15.68
C ASP A 64 5.13 -23.50 -14.52
N ARG A 65 5.83 -22.39 -14.76
CA ARG A 65 6.64 -21.67 -13.77
C ARG A 65 6.01 -20.37 -13.26
N LEU A 66 4.78 -20.07 -13.69
CA LEU A 66 4.18 -18.78 -13.45
C LEU A 66 4.06 -18.46 -11.95
N GLU A 67 3.69 -19.43 -11.13
CA GLU A 67 3.52 -19.26 -9.69
C GLU A 67 4.85 -18.99 -8.97
N GLN A 68 5.97 -19.53 -9.47
CA GLN A 68 7.30 -19.35 -8.88
C GLN A 68 8.00 -18.08 -9.37
N ASP A 69 7.81 -17.70 -10.63
CA ASP A 69 8.60 -16.64 -11.26
C ASP A 69 7.87 -15.27 -11.30
N MET A 70 6.55 -15.26 -11.14
CA MET A 70 5.74 -14.04 -11.17
C MET A 70 5.37 -13.53 -9.78
N GLN A 71 6.26 -12.71 -9.22
CA GLN A 71 6.15 -12.19 -7.85
C GLN A 71 4.95 -11.25 -7.58
N ASP A 72 4.34 -10.65 -8.62
CA ASP A 72 3.34 -9.58 -8.49
C ASP A 72 1.97 -9.94 -9.10
N ILE A 73 1.57 -11.21 -9.03
CA ILE A 73 0.19 -11.62 -9.34
C ILE A 73 -0.75 -11.06 -8.26
N ALA A 74 -0.44 -11.29 -6.99
CA ALA A 74 -1.04 -10.57 -5.86
C ALA A 74 -0.22 -9.32 -5.56
N GLY A 75 -0.83 -8.14 -5.68
CA GLY A 75 -0.17 -6.87 -5.43
C GLY A 75 -0.90 -6.07 -4.36
N LEU A 76 -0.16 -5.63 -3.33
CA LEU A 76 -0.62 -4.70 -2.32
C LEU A 76 0.16 -3.39 -2.38
N ARG A 77 -0.50 -2.30 -1.99
CA ARG A 77 0.15 -1.02 -1.76
C ARG A 77 -0.20 -0.48 -0.39
N ILE A 78 0.82 -0.07 0.33
CA ILE A 78 0.72 0.63 1.61
C ILE A 78 1.15 2.07 1.35
N MET A 79 0.23 3.01 1.57
CA MET A 79 0.48 4.44 1.44
C MET A 79 0.83 4.98 2.82
N CYS A 80 1.94 5.70 2.90
CA CYS A 80 2.47 6.35 4.09
C CYS A 80 2.38 7.87 3.92
N GLN A 81 2.36 8.60 5.04
CA GLN A 81 2.38 10.07 4.98
C GLN A 81 3.80 10.58 4.72
N PHE A 82 4.78 10.01 5.41
CA PHE A 82 6.19 10.45 5.35
C PHE A 82 7.10 9.37 4.76
N VAL A 83 8.35 9.76 4.43
CA VAL A 83 9.36 8.83 3.91
C VAL A 83 9.85 7.90 5.01
N GLU A 84 9.99 8.39 6.24
CA GLU A 84 10.42 7.63 7.41
C GLU A 84 9.42 6.51 7.76
N ASP A 85 8.13 6.80 7.57
CA ASP A 85 7.05 5.85 7.80
C ASP A 85 7.16 4.62 6.89
N ILE A 86 7.79 4.74 5.72
CA ILE A 86 8.05 3.59 4.83
C ILE A 86 8.88 2.55 5.57
N TYR A 87 9.96 2.96 6.23
CA TYR A 87 10.85 2.05 6.94
C TYR A 87 10.19 1.49 8.20
N ALA A 88 9.42 2.31 8.92
CA ALA A 88 8.60 1.82 10.03
C ALA A 88 7.63 0.72 9.60
N VAL A 89 6.96 0.87 8.45
CA VAL A 89 6.12 -0.19 7.87
C VAL A 89 6.93 -1.43 7.51
N VAL A 90 8.11 -1.27 6.90
CA VAL A 90 8.98 -2.39 6.53
C VAL A 90 9.38 -3.19 7.77
N ASP A 91 9.77 -2.52 8.85
CA ASP A 91 10.14 -3.18 10.11
C ASP A 91 8.97 -3.94 10.72
N LEU A 92 7.77 -3.32 10.75
CA LEU A 92 6.56 -4.02 11.19
C LEU A 92 6.23 -5.24 10.33
N LEU A 93 6.54 -5.22 9.02
CA LEU A 93 6.35 -6.38 8.13
C LEU A 93 7.37 -7.48 8.42
N ARG A 94 8.62 -7.14 8.77
CA ARG A 94 9.67 -8.11 9.15
C ARG A 94 9.34 -8.85 10.44
N GLU A 95 8.61 -8.23 11.36
CA GLU A 95 8.21 -8.83 12.63
C GLU A 95 7.01 -9.79 12.51
N ARG A 96 6.36 -9.87 11.35
CA ARG A 96 5.16 -10.68 11.17
C ARG A 96 5.49 -12.17 11.10
N GLY A 97 4.76 -12.97 11.88
CA GLY A 97 4.87 -14.44 11.86
C GLY A 97 4.02 -15.14 10.78
N ASP A 98 3.21 -14.40 10.02
CA ASP A 98 2.26 -14.97 9.03
C ASP A 98 2.67 -14.74 7.57
N ILE A 99 3.83 -14.14 7.34
CA ILE A 99 4.45 -13.94 6.01
C ILE A 99 5.93 -14.31 6.11
N ALA A 100 6.53 -14.73 4.99
CA ALA A 100 7.99 -14.84 4.86
C ALA A 100 8.48 -13.85 3.80
N ILE A 101 9.40 -12.96 4.16
CA ILE A 101 10.01 -12.02 3.21
C ILE A 101 11.07 -12.76 2.41
N LEU A 102 10.92 -12.77 1.08
CA LEU A 102 11.85 -13.42 0.16
C LEU A 102 12.82 -12.43 -0.47
N GLU A 103 12.38 -11.19 -0.71
CA GLU A 103 13.18 -10.18 -1.39
C GLU A 103 12.74 -8.77 -0.99
N GLU A 104 13.70 -7.87 -0.79
CA GLU A 104 13.46 -6.45 -0.55
C GLU A 104 14.22 -5.61 -1.58
N ARG A 105 13.55 -4.61 -2.17
CA ARG A 105 14.15 -3.67 -3.12
C ARG A 105 13.83 -2.25 -2.70
N ASP A 106 14.85 -1.54 -2.24
CA ASP A 106 14.74 -0.14 -1.84
C ASP A 106 15.02 0.80 -3.03
N TYR A 107 13.96 1.24 -3.71
CA TYR A 107 14.04 2.32 -4.71
C TYR A 107 13.75 3.70 -4.12
N VAL A 108 13.58 3.83 -2.80
CA VAL A 108 13.49 5.13 -2.12
C VAL A 108 14.87 5.76 -2.08
N THR A 109 15.87 4.99 -1.63
CA THR A 109 17.29 5.39 -1.64
C THR A 109 17.94 5.16 -3.00
N ASN A 110 17.68 4.02 -3.65
CA ASN A 110 18.25 3.69 -4.96
C ASN A 110 17.30 4.07 -6.10
N VAL A 111 17.15 5.37 -6.30
CA VAL A 111 16.23 5.96 -7.30
C VAL A 111 16.57 5.48 -8.71
N LYS A 112 15.57 5.03 -9.48
CA LYS A 112 15.81 4.66 -10.88
C LYS A 112 16.09 5.90 -11.74
N PRO A 113 16.78 5.76 -12.89
CA PRO A 113 17.03 6.88 -13.80
C PRO A 113 15.77 7.67 -14.22
N SER A 114 14.61 7.00 -14.29
CA SER A 114 13.32 7.65 -14.61
C SER A 114 12.81 8.60 -13.50
N GLY A 115 13.39 8.56 -12.30
CA GLY A 115 12.90 9.24 -11.11
C GLY A 115 11.97 8.38 -10.24
N TYR A 116 11.76 7.12 -10.61
CA TYR A 116 10.89 6.19 -9.88
C TYR A 116 11.41 5.90 -8.47
N ARG A 117 10.49 5.98 -7.49
CA ARG A 117 10.73 5.69 -6.08
C ARG A 117 9.61 4.85 -5.47
N SER A 118 9.99 3.86 -4.65
CA SER A 118 9.10 2.95 -3.93
C SER A 118 9.95 2.00 -3.09
N TYR A 119 9.41 1.43 -2.02
CA TYR A 119 9.98 0.24 -1.40
C TYR A 119 9.19 -0.99 -1.85
N HIS A 120 9.85 -2.04 -2.35
CA HIS A 120 9.18 -3.28 -2.78
C HIS A 120 9.60 -4.43 -1.88
N ILE A 121 8.63 -5.23 -1.44
CA ILE A 121 8.84 -6.43 -0.64
C ILE A 121 8.10 -7.56 -1.34
N VAL A 122 8.83 -8.63 -1.68
CA VAL A 122 8.25 -9.88 -2.18
C VAL A 122 8.12 -10.82 -0.99
N ILE A 123 6.92 -11.35 -0.80
CA ILE A 123 6.61 -12.25 0.30
C ILE A 123 6.08 -13.59 -0.22
N GLU A 124 6.31 -14.65 0.55
CA GLU A 124 5.53 -15.88 0.51
C GLU A 124 4.42 -15.79 1.56
N TYR A 125 3.18 -16.09 1.15
CA TYR A 125 2.02 -16.07 2.03
C TYR A 125 1.24 -17.40 1.96
N PRO A 126 1.04 -18.10 3.09
CA PRO A 126 0.26 -19.34 3.13
C PRO A 126 -1.24 -19.04 3.18
N VAL A 127 -1.94 -19.32 2.07
CA VAL A 127 -3.41 -19.19 1.96
C VAL A 127 -4.06 -20.52 2.30
N GLN A 128 -5.07 -20.51 3.18
CA GLN A 128 -5.85 -21.70 3.52
C GLN A 128 -7.04 -21.85 2.55
N LEU A 129 -7.02 -22.89 1.71
CA LEU A 129 -8.09 -23.24 0.78
C LEU A 129 -8.84 -24.47 1.26
N ILE A 130 -10.01 -24.75 0.64
CA ILE A 130 -10.77 -25.98 0.92
C ILE A 130 -9.99 -27.27 0.55
N THR A 131 -8.97 -27.16 -0.31
CA THR A 131 -8.09 -28.26 -0.73
C THR A 131 -6.81 -28.35 0.09
N GLY A 132 -6.63 -27.50 1.09
CA GLY A 132 -5.42 -27.41 1.91
C GLY A 132 -4.68 -26.08 1.78
N GLU A 133 -3.53 -25.99 2.43
CA GLU A 133 -2.67 -24.81 2.38
C GLU A 133 -1.99 -24.67 1.00
N LYS A 134 -2.03 -23.46 0.45
CA LYS A 134 -1.27 -23.09 -0.74
C LYS A 134 -0.43 -21.85 -0.45
N LYS A 135 0.89 -21.98 -0.62
CA LYS A 135 1.83 -20.86 -0.56
C LYS A 135 1.83 -20.11 -1.89
N ILE A 136 1.65 -18.79 -1.83
CA ILE A 136 1.66 -17.92 -3.01
C ILE A 136 2.63 -16.78 -2.82
N LEU A 137 3.13 -16.24 -3.94
CA LEU A 137 3.92 -15.01 -3.95
C LEU A 137 3.01 -13.78 -4.00
N ALA A 138 3.34 -12.78 -3.21
CA ALA A 138 2.72 -11.46 -3.28
C ALA A 138 3.78 -10.36 -3.21
N GLU A 139 3.52 -9.24 -3.88
CA GLU A 139 4.36 -8.05 -3.84
C GLU A 139 3.65 -6.96 -3.02
N ILE A 140 4.32 -6.47 -1.98
CA ILE A 140 3.90 -5.30 -1.20
C ILE A 140 4.76 -4.11 -1.61
N GLN A 141 4.12 -3.05 -2.11
CA GLN A 141 4.77 -1.79 -2.40
C GLN A 141 4.45 -0.77 -1.31
N VAL A 142 5.46 -0.18 -0.69
CA VAL A 142 5.31 0.87 0.32
C VAL A 142 5.75 2.21 -0.28
N ARG A 143 4.91 3.24 -0.17
CA ARG A 143 5.10 4.54 -0.84
C ARG A 143 4.53 5.70 -0.04
N THR A 144 5.08 6.90 -0.23
CA THR A 144 4.36 8.14 0.07
C THR A 144 3.23 8.39 -0.93
N LEU A 145 2.33 9.32 -0.61
CA LEU A 145 1.29 9.79 -1.52
C LEU A 145 1.89 10.40 -2.80
N ALA A 146 2.97 11.19 -2.68
CA ALA A 146 3.62 11.85 -3.81
C ALA A 146 4.28 10.82 -4.75
N MET A 147 5.00 9.84 -4.18
CA MET A 147 5.57 8.72 -4.96
C MET A 147 4.48 7.93 -5.69
N ASN A 148 3.36 7.63 -5.01
CA ASN A 148 2.28 6.87 -5.63
C ASN A 148 1.61 7.63 -6.78
N PHE A 149 1.38 8.94 -6.61
CA PHE A 149 0.84 9.79 -7.67
C PHE A 149 1.75 9.78 -8.90
N TRP A 150 3.03 10.06 -8.71
CA TRP A 150 3.99 10.08 -9.81
C TRP A 150 4.08 8.73 -10.53
N ALA A 151 4.23 7.63 -9.78
CA ALA A 151 4.36 6.28 -10.34
C ALA A 151 3.11 5.83 -11.10
N THR A 152 1.92 6.26 -10.69
CA THR A 152 0.67 5.94 -11.40
C THR A 152 0.58 6.65 -12.74
N VAL A 153 1.01 7.91 -12.79
CA VAL A 153 1.08 8.69 -14.04
C VAL A 153 2.13 8.11 -14.97
N GLU A 154 3.34 7.87 -14.47
CA GLU A 154 4.43 7.28 -15.26
C GLU A 154 4.01 5.92 -15.83
N HIS A 155 3.42 5.04 -15.02
CA HIS A 155 3.00 3.72 -15.49
C HIS A 155 1.95 3.80 -16.61
N SER A 156 0.99 4.71 -16.49
CA SER A 156 -0.05 4.92 -17.50
C SER A 156 0.54 5.41 -18.83
N LEU A 157 1.53 6.30 -18.77
CA LEU A 157 2.24 6.78 -19.95
C LEU A 157 3.15 5.69 -20.53
N ASN A 158 3.86 4.94 -19.68
CA ASN A 158 4.72 3.84 -20.10
C ASN A 158 3.91 2.77 -20.85
N TYR A 159 2.69 2.48 -20.41
CA TYR A 159 1.79 1.57 -21.12
C TYR A 159 1.41 2.08 -22.52
N LYS A 160 1.07 3.38 -22.64
CA LYS A 160 0.72 4.01 -23.93
C LYS A 160 1.90 4.07 -24.90
N TYR A 161 3.07 4.42 -24.42
CA TYR A 161 4.27 4.64 -25.24
C TYR A 161 5.19 3.41 -25.32
N GLN A 162 4.83 2.30 -24.66
CA GLN A 162 5.64 1.07 -24.58
C GLN A 162 7.09 1.31 -24.11
N GLY A 163 7.31 2.35 -23.29
CA GLY A 163 8.62 2.77 -22.81
C GLY A 163 9.40 3.71 -23.73
N ASP A 164 8.92 3.98 -24.95
CA ASP A 164 9.55 4.93 -25.87
C ASP A 164 8.93 6.33 -25.73
N PHE A 165 9.36 7.04 -24.70
CA PHE A 165 8.86 8.38 -24.40
C PHE A 165 9.45 9.43 -25.34
N PRO A 166 8.66 10.37 -25.88
CA PRO A 166 9.20 11.59 -26.44
C PRO A 166 10.08 12.30 -25.41
N THR A 167 11.28 12.76 -25.78
CA THR A 167 12.28 13.34 -24.85
C THR A 167 11.67 14.41 -23.94
N LYS A 168 10.86 15.32 -24.51
CA LYS A 168 10.17 16.38 -23.74
C LYS A 168 9.26 15.83 -22.64
N LEU A 169 8.64 14.67 -22.87
CA LEU A 169 7.78 14.02 -21.89
C LEU A 169 8.61 13.34 -20.81
N ALA A 170 9.69 12.65 -21.18
CA ALA A 170 10.64 12.05 -20.24
C ALA A 170 11.23 13.11 -19.29
N ASP A 171 11.70 14.23 -19.83
CA ASP A 171 12.25 15.35 -19.04
C ASP A 171 11.19 15.94 -18.10
N ARG A 172 9.92 15.99 -18.54
CA ARG A 172 8.81 16.47 -17.71
C ARG A 172 8.49 15.50 -16.57
N LEU A 173 8.52 14.19 -16.83
CA LEU A 173 8.34 13.17 -15.80
C LEU A 173 9.48 13.21 -14.78
N GLN A 174 10.72 13.35 -15.22
CA GLN A 174 11.87 13.45 -14.33
C GLN A 174 11.79 14.69 -13.43
N ARG A 175 11.42 15.86 -13.98
CA ARG A 175 11.19 17.07 -13.18
C ARG A 175 10.04 16.92 -12.19
N ALA A 176 8.95 16.25 -12.59
CA ALA A 176 7.83 15.96 -11.70
C ALA A 176 8.25 15.02 -10.56
N ALA A 177 9.12 14.05 -10.83
CA ALA A 177 9.67 13.16 -9.81
C ALA A 177 10.49 13.94 -8.77
N ALA A 178 11.34 14.85 -9.24
CA ALA A 178 12.13 15.72 -8.39
C ALA A 178 11.26 16.66 -7.53
N ALA A 179 10.19 17.22 -8.10
CA ALA A 179 9.25 18.05 -7.37
C ALA A 179 8.47 17.26 -6.30
N ALA A 180 8.00 16.05 -6.64
CA ALA A 180 7.34 15.15 -5.71
C ALA A 180 8.26 14.78 -4.54
N PHE A 181 9.53 14.51 -4.83
CA PHE A 181 10.50 14.23 -3.78
C PHE A 181 10.78 15.45 -2.89
N LYS A 182 10.92 16.64 -3.48
CA LYS A 182 11.11 17.86 -2.69
C LYS A 182 9.93 18.08 -1.75
N LEU A 183 8.70 17.88 -2.22
CA LEU A 183 7.52 17.95 -1.35
C LEU A 183 7.62 16.97 -0.17
N ASP A 184 7.97 15.71 -0.44
CA ASP A 184 8.15 14.70 0.62
C ASP A 184 9.24 15.13 1.63
N GLN A 185 10.36 15.72 1.18
CA GLN A 185 11.42 16.21 2.06
C GLN A 185 10.95 17.34 2.97
N GLU A 186 10.34 18.39 2.40
CA GLU A 186 9.86 19.55 3.16
C GLU A 186 8.81 19.15 4.20
N MET A 187 7.94 18.18 3.86
CA MET A 187 6.95 17.66 4.82
C MET A 187 7.60 16.80 5.92
N SER A 188 8.72 16.13 5.62
CA SER A 188 9.44 15.31 6.60
C SER A 188 10.21 16.18 7.62
N GLU A 189 10.67 17.37 7.20
CA GLU A 189 11.33 18.34 8.10
C GLU A 189 10.40 18.87 9.19
N ILE A 190 9.10 19.01 8.89
CA ILE A 190 8.08 19.49 9.84
C ILE A 190 7.21 18.35 10.40
N ARG A 191 7.71 17.11 10.35
CA ARG A 191 6.97 15.91 10.73
C ARG A 191 6.54 15.92 12.18
N GLU A 192 7.43 16.33 13.09
CA GLU A 192 7.14 16.36 14.53
C GLU A 192 6.00 17.33 14.83
N GLU A 193 6.04 18.53 14.26
CA GLU A 193 4.97 19.53 14.41
C GLU A 193 3.64 19.05 13.81
N ILE A 194 3.68 18.36 12.67
CA ILE A 194 2.47 17.77 12.08
C ILE A 194 1.88 16.69 12.99
N GLN A 195 2.73 15.82 13.55
CA GLN A 195 2.28 14.74 14.44
C GLN A 195 1.70 15.29 15.75
N GLU A 196 2.32 16.30 16.35
CA GLU A 196 1.80 17.00 17.53
C GLU A 196 0.41 17.60 17.24
N ALA A 197 0.26 18.30 16.11
CA ALA A 197 -1.01 18.88 15.71
C ALA A 197 -2.09 17.81 15.47
N GLN A 198 -1.76 16.73 14.77
CA GLN A 198 -2.70 15.62 14.50
C GLN A 198 -3.17 14.95 15.80
N ASN A 199 -2.27 14.78 16.78
CA ASN A 199 -2.63 14.25 18.08
C ASN A 199 -3.59 15.19 18.83
N LEU A 200 -3.34 16.50 18.83
CA LEU A 200 -4.26 17.47 19.46
C LEU A 200 -5.67 17.41 18.85
N PHE A 201 -5.78 17.27 17.52
CA PHE A 201 -7.08 17.14 16.85
C PHE A 201 -7.82 15.83 17.14
N SER A 202 -7.10 14.71 17.29
CA SER A 202 -7.73 13.42 17.61
C SER A 202 -8.31 13.40 19.03
N TYR A 203 -7.60 13.97 20.03
CA TYR A 203 -8.10 14.16 21.39
C TYR A 203 -9.26 15.17 21.48
N GLY A 204 -9.25 16.22 20.65
CA GLY A 204 -10.36 17.19 20.57
C GLY A 204 -11.67 16.57 20.07
N LYS A 205 -11.60 15.55 19.21
CA LYS A 205 -12.79 14.83 18.72
C LYS A 205 -13.35 13.83 19.73
N SER A 206 -12.52 13.13 20.51
CA SER A 206 -13.01 12.21 21.56
C SER A 206 -13.71 12.98 22.69
N SER A 207 -13.13 14.09 23.14
CA SER A 207 -13.72 14.97 24.16
C SER A 207 -14.99 15.71 23.69
N GLY A 208 -15.14 15.96 22.38
CA GLY A 208 -16.37 16.50 21.80
C GLY A 208 -17.53 15.49 21.75
N TRP A 209 -17.22 14.19 21.58
CA TRP A 209 -18.23 13.12 21.56
C TRP A 209 -18.72 12.76 22.96
N GLU A 210 -17.86 12.82 23.98
CA GLU A 210 -18.25 12.70 25.40
C GLU A 210 -19.15 13.84 25.87
N ARG A 211 -18.91 15.09 25.41
CA ARG A 211 -19.81 16.22 25.70
C ARG A 211 -21.13 16.17 24.94
N ALA A 212 -21.15 15.60 23.74
CA ALA A 212 -22.38 15.43 22.96
C ALA A 212 -23.26 14.31 23.54
N SER A 213 -22.67 13.17 23.90
CA SER A 213 -23.37 12.02 24.50
C SER A 213 -23.88 12.27 25.93
N GLY A 214 -23.28 13.22 26.67
CA GLY A 214 -23.78 13.64 27.98
C GLY A 214 -24.95 14.63 27.94
N ARG A 215 -25.14 15.39 26.84
CA ARG A 215 -26.26 16.35 26.72
C ARG A 215 -27.58 15.69 26.32
N ASP A 216 -27.52 14.59 25.57
CA ASP A 216 -28.73 13.86 25.14
C ASP A 216 -29.40 13.09 26.30
N GLN A 217 -28.75 12.91 27.44
CA GLN A 217 -29.34 12.29 28.63
C GLN A 217 -30.03 13.29 29.57
N GLU A 218 -29.64 14.56 29.57
CA GLU A 218 -30.30 15.60 30.40
C GLU A 218 -31.63 16.05 29.78
N GLU A 219 -31.78 16.07 28.45
CA GLU A 219 -33.03 16.49 27.79
C GLU A 219 -34.16 15.44 27.81
N GLN A 220 -33.88 14.16 28.15
CA GLN A 220 -34.92 13.12 28.24
C GLN A 220 -35.59 12.99 29.61
N ASN A 221 -35.02 13.58 30.67
CA ASN A 221 -35.58 13.48 32.02
C ASN A 221 -36.60 14.58 32.38
N ASP A 222 -36.69 15.67 31.60
CA ASP A 222 -37.59 16.79 31.88
C ASP A 222 -38.99 16.67 31.25
N ASN A 223 -39.28 15.57 30.53
CA ASN A 223 -40.53 15.42 29.78
C ASN A 223 -41.50 14.34 30.32
N HIS A 224 -41.36 13.93 31.60
CA HIS A 224 -42.23 12.95 32.25
C HIS A 224 -42.86 13.46 33.56
N GLN A 225 -43.21 14.74 33.65
CA GLN A 225 -44.13 15.25 34.67
C GLN A 225 -45.08 16.30 34.09
N ALA A 226 -46.16 15.83 33.46
CA ALA A 226 -47.44 16.53 33.33
C ALA A 226 -48.56 15.52 33.05
#